data_AF-A0A453LTN4-F1
#
_entry.id   AF-A0A453LTN4-F1
#
_cell.length_a   1.000
_cell.length_b   1.000
_cell.length_c   1.000
_cell.angle_alpha   90.00
_cell.angle_beta   90.00
_cell.angle_gamma   90.00
#
_symmetry.space_group_name_H-M   'P 1'
#
loop_
_entity.id
_entity.type
_entity.pdbx_description
1 polymer ?
#
loop_
_entity_poly.entity_id
_entity_poly.type
_entity_poly.pdbx_seq_one_letter_code
_entity_poly.pdbx_strand_id
1 'polypeptide(L)' 'MGTLHKATFILLMLCLSALGRAEYLKYKDPKQPVGARIKDLLGRMTLAEKIGQMTQIERINATAE' A
#
# COMPACT_ATOMS: atom_id res chain seq x y z
N MET A 1 8.13 -40.93 10.07
CA MET A 1 7.29 -39.80 10.52
C MET A 1 8.05 -38.46 10.61
N GLY A 2 9.32 -38.42 11.05
CA GLY A 2 10.07 -37.15 11.22
C GLY A 2 10.46 -36.40 9.93
N THR A 3 10.76 -37.10 8.83
CA THR A 3 11.22 -36.46 7.57
C THR A 3 10.09 -35.75 6.83
N LEU A 4 8.88 -36.31 6.84
CA LEU A 4 7.70 -35.71 6.21
C LEU A 4 7.28 -34.43 6.93
N HIS A 5 7.25 -34.43 8.27
CA HIS A 5 6.94 -33.23 9.06
C HIS A 5 7.96 -32.11 8.83
N LYS A 6 9.25 -32.44 8.69
CA LYS A 6 10.30 -31.47 8.35
C LYS A 6 10.07 -30.86 6.96
N ALA A 7 9.73 -31.67 5.97
CA ALA A 7 9.41 -31.20 4.62
C ALA A 7 8.16 -30.31 4.61
N THR A 8 7.10 -30.67 5.35
CA THR A 8 5.89 -29.85 5.50
C THR A 8 6.19 -28.53 6.20
N PHE A 9 7.06 -28.51 7.21
CA PHE A 9 7.43 -27.29 7.93
C PHE A 9 8.26 -26.32 7.07
N ILE A 10 9.18 -26.87 6.26
CA ILE A 10 9.97 -26.10 5.29
C ILE A 10 9.04 -25.52 4.21
N LEU A 11 8.11 -26.33 3.69
CA LEU A 11 7.12 -25.88 2.71
C LEU A 11 6.21 -24.78 3.28
N LEU A 12 5.78 -24.92 4.54
CA LEU A 12 4.96 -23.92 5.23
C LEU A 12 5.71 -22.58 5.41
N MET A 13 6.98 -22.62 5.81
CA MET A 13 7.82 -21.42 5.94
C MET A 13 8.09 -20.73 4.59
N LEU A 14 8.30 -21.51 3.53
CA LEU A 14 8.41 -21.00 2.16
C LEU A 14 7.11 -20.31 1.72
N CYS A 15 5.95 -20.94 1.95
CA CYS A 15 4.65 -20.37 1.64
C CYS A 15 4.40 -19.05 2.41
N LEU A 16 4.80 -18.97 3.68
CA LEU A 16 4.62 -17.77 4.51
C LEU A 16 5.46 -16.59 4.00
N SER A 17 6.66 -16.85 3.48
CA SER A 17 7.52 -15.84 2.86
C SER A 17 7.00 -15.30 1.52
N ALA A 18 6.25 -16.13 0.78
CA ALA A 18 5.64 -15.77 -0.49
C ALA A 18 4.33 -14.97 -0.32
N LEU A 19 3.65 -15.12 0.82
CA LEU A 19 2.32 -14.54 1.05
C LEU A 19 2.33 -13.02 1.38
N GLY A 20 3.49 -12.44 1.69
CA GLY A 20 3.55 -11.15 2.39
C GLY A 20 4.53 -10.15 1.81
N ARG A 21 4.40 -9.76 0.55
CA ARG A 21 5.01 -8.51 0.05
C ARG A 21 3.97 -7.43 -0.17
N ALA A 22 3.37 -6.96 0.93
CA ALA A 22 2.68 -5.68 0.88
C ALA A 22 3.73 -4.60 0.59
N GLU A 23 3.57 -3.86 -0.52
CA GLU A 23 4.44 -2.73 -0.79
C GLU A 23 4.32 -1.74 0.37
N TYR A 24 5.45 -1.39 1.00
CA TYR A 24 5.46 -0.43 2.08
C TYR A 24 5.28 0.98 1.51
N LEU A 25 4.12 1.58 1.79
CA LEU A 25 3.71 2.90 1.30
C LEU A 25 4.04 3.98 2.34
N LYS A 26 5.11 4.74 2.13
CA LYS A 26 5.58 5.76 3.10
C LYS A 26 4.51 6.82 3.36
N TYR A 27 3.74 7.21 2.36
CA TYR A 27 2.67 8.20 2.53
C TYR A 27 1.56 7.76 3.52
N LYS A 28 1.37 6.44 3.70
CA LYS A 28 0.41 5.87 4.66
C LYS A 28 0.96 5.71 6.08
N ASP A 29 2.28 5.80 6.27
CA ASP A 29 2.89 5.66 7.59
C ASP A 29 2.83 6.99 8.37
N PRO A 30 2.08 7.08 9.49
CA PRO A 30 1.99 8.30 10.28
C PRO A 30 3.30 8.64 11.02
N LYS A 31 4.25 7.70 11.14
CA LYS A 31 5.54 7.90 11.80
C LYS A 31 6.55 8.62 10.90
N GLN A 32 6.29 8.70 9.59
CA GLN A 32 7.18 9.37 8.64
C GLN A 32 7.00 10.89 8.68
N PRO A 33 8.08 11.68 8.49
CA PRO A 33 7.96 13.13 8.37
C PRO A 33 6.98 13.53 7.25
N VAL A 34 6.21 14.59 7.47
CA VAL A 34 5.18 15.05 6.53
C VAL A 34 5.73 15.26 5.11
N GLY A 35 6.90 15.89 4.98
CA GLY A 35 7.54 16.10 3.67
C GLY A 35 7.90 14.80 2.94
N ALA A 36 8.31 13.77 3.67
CA ALA A 36 8.60 12.45 3.09
C ALA A 36 7.33 11.77 2.58
N ARG A 37 6.22 11.92 3.31
CA ARG A 37 4.90 11.41 2.94
C ARG A 37 4.35 12.11 1.70
N ILE A 38 4.46 13.45 1.64
CA ILE A 38 4.04 14.26 0.49
C ILE A 38 4.83 13.85 -0.76
N LYS A 39 6.17 13.74 -0.65
CA LYS A 39 7.02 13.38 -1.79
C LYS A 39 6.70 11.99 -2.34
N ASP A 40 6.49 11.01 -1.46
CA ASP A 40 6.09 9.65 -1.86
C ASP A 40 4.72 9.63 -2.53
N LEU A 41 3.73 10.35 -1.97
CA LEU A 41 2.39 10.44 -2.56
C LEU A 41 2.42 11.10 -3.95
N LEU A 42 3.04 12.28 -4.08
CA LEU A 42 3.09 13.02 -5.34
C LEU A 42 3.83 12.27 -6.45
N GLY A 43 4.82 11.44 -6.10
CA GLY A 43 5.53 10.59 -7.05
C GLY A 43 4.69 9.43 -7.59
N ARG A 44 3.63 9.04 -6.89
CA ARG A 44 2.74 7.91 -7.24
C ARG A 44 1.45 8.35 -7.93
N MET A 45 1.04 9.61 -7.78
CA MET A 45 -0.17 10.14 -8.39
C MET A 45 0.00 10.43 -9.88
N THR A 46 -1.03 10.06 -10.65
CA THR A 46 -1.27 10.50 -12.02
C THR A 46 -1.60 12.00 -12.09
N LEU A 47 -1.54 12.58 -13.29
CA LEU A 47 -1.91 13.98 -13.50
C LEU A 47 -3.39 14.22 -13.16
N ALA A 48 -4.29 13.30 -13.52
CA ALA A 48 -5.72 13.41 -13.23
C ALA A 48 -5.98 13.42 -11.72
N GLU A 49 -5.33 12.55 -10.95
CA GLU A 49 -5.45 12.52 -9.49
C GLU A 49 -4.94 13.82 -8.86
N LYS A 50 -3.84 14.40 -9.39
CA LYS A 50 -3.31 15.70 -8.92
C LYS A 50 -4.31 16.82 -9.17
N ILE A 51 -4.89 16.88 -10.37
CA ILE A 51 -5.93 17.86 -10.71
C ILE A 51 -7.16 17.66 -9.82
N GLY A 52 -7.55 16.41 -9.54
CA GLY A 52 -8.66 16.07 -8.65
C GLY A 52 -8.47 16.65 -7.23
N GLN A 53 -7.26 16.55 -6.66
CA GLN A 53 -6.97 17.15 -5.35
C GLN A 53 -7.04 18.69 -5.32
N MET A 54 -6.78 19.35 -6.46
CA MET A 54 -6.84 20.81 -6.58
C MET A 54 -8.25 21.33 -6.91
N THR A 55 -9.16 20.43 -7.30
CA THR A 55 -10.50 20.79 -7.74
C THR A 55 -11.45 20.83 -6.55
N GLN A 56 -12.11 21.96 -6.34
CA GLN A 56 -13.20 22.09 -5.37
C GLN A 56 -14.54 21.99 -6.10
N ILE A 57 -15.38 21.03 -5.71
CA ILE A 57 -16.73 20.83 -6.26
C ILE A 57 -17.78 21.21 -5.22
N GLU A 58 -18.91 21.75 -5.67
CA GLU A 58 -20.06 21.94 -4.81
C GLU A 58 -20.63 20.60 -4.36
N ARG A 59 -21.05 20.50 -3.09
CA ARG A 59 -21.50 19.22 -2.50
C ARG A 59 -22.66 18.57 -3.25
N ILE A 60 -23.54 19.37 -3.85
CA ILE A 60 -24.67 18.87 -4.65
C ILE A 60 -24.22 18.08 -5.90
N ASN A 61 -23.02 18.37 -6.39
CA ASN A 61 -22.42 17.74 -7.56
C ASN A 61 -21.40 16.64 -7.17
N ALA A 62 -21.18 16.42 -5.88
CA ALA A 62 -20.30 15.37 -5.39
C ALA A 62 -21.07 14.05 -5.27
N THR A 63 -20.73 13.08 -6.11
CA THR A 63 -21.18 11.69 -5.95
C THR A 63 -20.13 10.90 -5.18
N ALA A 64 -20.53 10.26 -4.08
CA ALA A 64 -19.72 9.25 -3.42
C ALA A 64 -20.00 7.92 -4.11
N GLU A 65 -19.02 7.39 -4.85
CA GLU A 65 -18.98 5.95 -5.12
C GLU A 65 -18.40 5.23 -3.89
#